data_AF-A0A454WI37-F1
#
_entry.id   AF-A0A454WI37-F1
#
_cell.length_a   1.000
_cell.length_b   1.000
_cell.length_c   1.000
_cell.angle_alpha   90.00
_cell.angle_beta   90.00
_cell.angle_gamma   90.00
#
_symmetry.space_group_name_H-M   'P 1'
#
loop_
_entity.id
_entity.type
_entity.pdbx_description
1 polymer ?
#
loop_
_entity_poly.entity_id
_entity_poly.type
_entity_poly.pdbx_seq_one_letter_code
_entity_poly.pdbx_strand_id
1 'polypeptide(L)'
;MLATTWVPSGIRAGMRGLQPPMTEQTGQTRQTRRTWKRAAGTAAVAAAALTATVTPSAAAPVETRPAAAPLAAAAADVDYDTWQRDCRAVMDQALPYLKERIADAAPGEKQAIVLDIDNTALETDFGFSYPQPANRPVLEAARYAQEHGVALFFVTARPGIIEAPTEWNLDHAGYESSGLYVRGFIDLFRNVAEYKTEQRAEIESKGYTIIANIGNSATDLSGGHAEKTFKLPDYDGQLS
;
A
#
# COMPACT_ATOMS: atom_id res chain seq x y z
N MET A 1 5.89 -62.14 -9.86
CA MET A 1 5.70 -61.47 -11.17
C MET A 1 4.24 -61.63 -11.53
N LEU A 2 3.44 -60.57 -11.38
CA LEU A 2 1.98 -60.59 -11.45
C LEU A 2 1.49 -59.49 -12.40
N ALA A 3 0.35 -59.78 -13.03
CA ALA A 3 -0.64 -58.87 -13.62
C ALA A 3 -0.42 -58.35 -15.06
N THR A 4 -0.87 -59.18 -16.01
CA THR A 4 -2.03 -58.98 -16.89
C THR A 4 -2.42 -57.55 -17.31
N THR A 5 -2.39 -57.31 -18.61
CA THR A 5 -2.97 -56.17 -19.34
C THR A 5 -4.50 -56.26 -19.48
N TRP A 6 -5.23 -55.18 -19.21
CA TRP A 6 -6.66 -55.00 -19.51
C TRP A 6 -7.01 -53.53 -19.77
N VAL A 7 -7.64 -53.25 -20.93
CA VAL A 7 -8.43 -52.05 -21.33
C VAL A 7 -9.36 -52.59 -22.46
N PRO A 8 -10.65 -52.20 -22.69
CA PRO A 8 -11.14 -50.81 -22.71
C PRO A 8 -12.66 -50.52 -22.44
N SER A 9 -12.97 -49.21 -22.53
CA SER A 9 -14.22 -48.59 -23.05
C SER A 9 -15.45 -48.37 -22.16
N GLY A 10 -15.89 -47.09 -22.10
CA GLY A 10 -17.23 -46.67 -21.66
C GLY A 10 -17.53 -45.20 -21.96
N ILE A 11 -18.29 -44.95 -23.05
CA ILE A 11 -18.81 -43.65 -23.51
C ILE A 11 -20.23 -43.42 -22.94
N ARG A 12 -20.58 -42.17 -22.56
CA ARG A 12 -21.89 -41.43 -22.69
C ARG A 12 -21.94 -40.33 -21.61
N ALA A 13 -21.99 -39.02 -21.89
CA ALA A 13 -23.00 -38.19 -22.57
C ALA A 13 -24.39 -38.15 -21.89
N GLY A 14 -24.76 -36.98 -21.35
CA GLY A 14 -26.11 -36.61 -20.88
C GLY A 14 -26.06 -35.31 -20.06
N MET A 15 -26.07 -34.12 -20.68
CA MET A 15 -27.24 -33.30 -21.07
C MET A 15 -28.20 -32.86 -19.95
N ARG A 16 -28.34 -31.52 -19.88
CA ARG A 16 -29.55 -30.70 -19.62
C ARG A 16 -30.04 -30.54 -18.18
N GLY A 17 -29.87 -29.30 -17.71
CA GLY A 17 -31.00 -28.36 -17.57
C GLY A 17 -31.44 -28.09 -16.14
N LEU A 18 -31.44 -26.81 -15.74
CA LEU A 18 -32.53 -26.13 -15.02
C LEU A 18 -32.13 -24.69 -14.64
N GLN A 19 -32.56 -23.74 -15.48
CA GLN A 19 -33.03 -22.39 -15.10
C GLN A 19 -34.52 -22.39 -15.50
N PRO A 20 -35.47 -21.67 -14.84
CA PRO A 20 -35.47 -20.20 -14.63
C PRO A 20 -36.24 -19.82 -13.31
N PRO A 21 -36.86 -18.62 -13.09
CA PRO A 21 -36.87 -17.37 -13.86
C PRO A 21 -36.54 -16.08 -13.09
N MET A 22 -36.38 -15.03 -13.89
CA MET A 22 -36.42 -13.62 -13.56
C MET A 22 -37.74 -13.23 -12.87
N THR A 23 -37.64 -12.37 -11.86
CA THR A 23 -38.70 -11.45 -11.46
C THR A 23 -38.18 -10.02 -11.59
N GLU A 24 -38.72 -9.32 -12.59
CA GLU A 24 -38.77 -7.86 -12.58
C GLU A 24 -39.66 -7.41 -11.42
N GLN A 25 -39.18 -6.44 -10.63
CA GLN A 25 -40.06 -5.48 -9.97
C GLN A 25 -39.53 -4.06 -10.13
N THR A 26 -40.16 -3.38 -11.08
CA THR A 26 -40.38 -1.94 -11.11
C THR A 26 -40.91 -1.42 -9.77
N GLY A 27 -40.32 -0.32 -9.27
CA GLY A 27 -40.80 0.39 -8.10
C GLY A 27 -40.17 1.77 -7.99
N GLN A 28 -40.74 2.73 -8.73
CA GLN A 28 -40.37 4.13 -8.69
C GLN A 28 -40.60 4.79 -7.31
N THR A 29 -39.70 5.74 -7.02
CA THR A 29 -39.94 7.03 -6.32
C THR A 29 -40.45 7.05 -4.88
N ARG A 30 -39.61 7.59 -3.99
CA ARG A 30 -40.03 8.70 -3.11
C ARG A 30 -38.82 9.53 -2.64
N GLN A 31 -38.44 10.51 -3.45
CA GLN A 31 -37.67 11.66 -2.97
C GLN A 31 -38.58 12.49 -2.06
N THR A 32 -38.30 12.51 -0.76
CA THR A 32 -38.95 13.40 0.20
C THR A 32 -38.37 14.79 0.08
N ARG A 33 -39.07 15.66 -0.67
CA ARG A 33 -38.83 17.11 -0.72
C ARG A 33 -39.01 17.70 0.68
N ARG A 34 -37.91 18.12 1.33
CA ARG A 34 -37.97 19.02 2.49
C ARG A 34 -38.29 20.43 2.00
N THR A 35 -39.53 20.86 2.23
CA THR A 35 -40.01 22.22 2.01
C THR A 35 -39.36 23.20 2.99
N TRP A 36 -38.53 24.11 2.49
CA TRP A 36 -38.10 25.27 3.26
C TRP A 36 -39.17 26.36 3.12
N LYS A 37 -39.88 26.62 4.23
CA LYS A 37 -40.83 27.73 4.32
C LYS A 37 -40.03 29.04 4.29
N ARG A 38 -40.24 29.85 3.25
CA ARG A 38 -39.89 31.28 3.25
C ARG A 38 -40.87 32.00 4.18
N ALA A 39 -40.37 32.58 5.25
CA ALA A 39 -41.09 33.59 6.01
C ALA A 39 -40.50 34.95 5.64
N ALA A 40 -41.26 35.74 4.89
CA ALA A 40 -41.04 37.16 4.72
C ALA A 40 -41.58 37.87 5.97
N GLY A 41 -40.76 38.73 6.56
CA GLY A 41 -41.13 39.60 7.68
C GLY A 41 -40.38 40.90 7.57
N THR A 42 -41.02 41.91 6.98
CA THR A 42 -40.60 43.31 6.97
C THR A 42 -40.78 43.91 8.36
N ALA A 43 -39.76 44.58 8.92
CA ALA A 43 -39.97 45.65 9.89
C ALA A 43 -38.74 46.57 10.04
N ALA A 44 -39.02 47.86 9.84
CA ALA A 44 -38.42 49.05 10.43
C ALA A 44 -36.91 49.34 10.18
N VAL A 45 -36.67 50.27 9.26
CA VAL A 45 -35.42 51.02 9.13
C VAL A 45 -35.38 52.09 10.24
N ALA A 46 -34.47 51.93 11.21
CA ALA A 46 -34.05 53.02 12.08
C ALA A 46 -32.70 53.55 11.57
N ALA A 47 -32.71 54.77 11.05
CA ALA A 47 -31.50 55.46 10.62
C ALA A 47 -30.72 55.97 11.84
N ALA A 48 -29.69 55.23 12.25
CA ALA A 48 -28.66 55.73 13.14
C ALA A 48 -27.45 56.15 12.28
N ALA A 49 -27.22 57.46 12.17
CA ALA A 49 -26.03 58.01 11.56
C ALA A 49 -24.82 57.72 12.45
N LEU A 50 -24.05 56.68 12.10
CA LEU A 50 -22.67 56.51 12.57
C LEU A 50 -21.74 57.12 11.53
N THR A 51 -21.07 58.20 11.87
CA THR A 51 -19.90 58.71 11.15
C THR A 51 -18.77 57.70 11.29
N ALA A 52 -18.69 56.75 10.38
CA ALA A 52 -17.50 55.92 10.20
C ALA A 52 -16.47 56.70 9.37
N THR A 53 -15.35 57.05 9.97
CA THR A 53 -14.17 57.52 9.25
C THR A 53 -13.65 56.36 8.40
N VAL A 54 -13.84 56.44 7.08
CA VAL A 54 -13.22 55.50 6.14
C VAL A 54 -11.72 55.78 6.12
N THR A 55 -10.94 54.95 6.81
CA THR A 55 -9.52 54.85 6.54
C THR A 55 -9.34 54.01 5.28
N PRO A 56 -8.60 54.46 4.26
CA PRO A 56 -8.28 53.60 3.14
C PRO A 56 -7.43 52.43 3.65
N SER A 57 -7.95 51.22 3.55
CA SER A 57 -7.17 50.01 3.78
C SER A 57 -6.16 49.91 2.64
N ALA A 58 -4.89 50.16 2.95
CA ALA A 58 -3.81 49.85 2.04
C ALA A 58 -3.81 48.34 1.80
N ALA A 59 -4.02 47.94 0.55
CA ALA A 59 -3.90 46.54 0.16
C ALA A 59 -2.48 46.07 0.50
N ALA A 60 -2.38 45.00 1.31
CA ALA A 60 -1.12 44.34 1.57
C ALA A 60 -0.54 43.81 0.24
N PRO A 61 0.78 43.88 0.03
CA PRO A 61 1.38 43.32 -1.17
C PRO A 61 1.14 41.81 -1.18
N VAL A 62 0.67 41.30 -2.32
CA VAL A 62 0.61 39.86 -2.56
C VAL A 62 2.04 39.36 -2.59
N GLU A 63 2.48 38.69 -1.52
CA GLU A 63 3.72 37.92 -1.55
C GLU A 63 3.57 36.84 -2.61
N THR A 64 4.33 36.96 -3.69
CA THR A 64 4.56 35.87 -4.63
C THR A 64 5.24 34.74 -3.90
N ARG A 65 4.45 33.74 -3.47
CA ARG A 65 4.97 32.48 -2.94
C ARG A 65 5.87 31.86 -4.02
N PRO A 66 7.15 31.57 -3.73
CA PRO A 66 8.00 30.91 -4.70
C PRO A 66 7.35 29.58 -5.12
N ALA A 67 7.38 29.27 -6.41
CA ALA A 67 7.07 27.92 -6.87
C ALA A 67 7.96 26.95 -6.08
N ALA A 68 7.36 25.92 -5.48
CA ALA A 68 8.09 24.89 -4.77
C ALA A 68 9.14 24.32 -5.74
N ALA A 69 10.41 24.53 -5.42
CA ALA A 69 11.49 23.86 -6.10
C ALA A 69 11.26 22.34 -6.00
N PRO A 70 11.67 21.54 -7.00
CA PRO A 70 11.66 20.10 -6.84
C PRO A 70 12.44 19.79 -5.56
N LEU A 71 11.85 18.97 -4.68
CA LEU A 71 12.57 18.37 -3.56
C LEU A 71 13.67 17.51 -4.19
N ALA A 72 14.87 18.09 -4.32
CA ALA A 72 16.06 17.29 -4.50
C ALA A 72 16.11 16.36 -3.29
N ALA A 73 16.14 15.06 -3.52
CA ALA A 73 16.36 14.07 -2.48
C ALA A 73 17.61 14.53 -1.71
N ALA A 74 17.42 15.00 -0.48
CA ALA A 74 18.54 15.27 0.39
C ALA A 74 19.19 13.91 0.58
N ALA A 75 20.42 13.74 0.10
CA ALA A 75 21.21 12.58 0.49
C ALA A 75 21.15 12.53 2.01
N ALA A 76 20.64 11.43 2.57
CA ALA A 76 20.49 11.33 4.01
C ALA A 76 21.84 11.63 4.67
N ASP A 77 21.84 12.41 5.75
CA ASP A 77 23.06 12.71 6.51
C ASP A 77 23.62 11.45 7.23
N VAL A 78 22.98 10.30 7.04
CA VAL A 78 23.40 8.99 7.55
C VAL A 78 24.28 8.25 6.55
N ASP A 79 25.41 7.73 7.02
CA ASP A 79 26.27 6.88 6.21
C ASP A 79 25.67 5.46 6.06
N TYR A 80 26.04 4.78 4.97
CA TYR A 80 25.54 3.45 4.62
C TYR A 80 25.74 2.41 5.74
N ASP A 81 26.90 2.39 6.39
CA ASP A 81 27.23 1.39 7.41
C ASP A 81 26.37 1.59 8.67
N THR A 82 26.05 2.84 9.01
CA THR A 82 25.08 3.16 10.05
C THR A 82 23.68 2.69 9.67
N TRP A 83 23.19 3.01 8.47
CA TRP A 83 21.87 2.55 8.01
C TRP A 83 21.72 1.02 7.99
N GLN A 84 22.74 0.30 7.50
CA GLN A 84 22.73 -1.17 7.48
C GLN A 84 22.73 -1.77 8.89
N ARG A 85 23.46 -1.19 9.84
CA ARG A 85 23.45 -1.63 11.24
C ARG A 85 22.09 -1.41 11.90
N ASP A 86 21.47 -0.27 11.66
CA ASP A 86 20.16 0.06 12.22
C ASP A 86 19.05 -0.82 11.61
N CYS A 87 19.10 -1.06 10.28
CA CYS A 87 18.24 -2.03 9.63
C CYS A 87 18.43 -3.44 10.21
N ARG A 88 19.68 -3.87 10.44
CA ARG A 88 19.97 -5.15 11.10
C ARG A 88 19.35 -5.24 12.49
N ALA A 89 19.46 -4.20 13.31
CA ALA A 89 18.91 -4.20 14.66
C ALA A 89 17.39 -4.40 14.70
N VAL A 90 16.65 -3.90 13.70
CA VAL A 90 15.22 -4.17 13.53
C VAL A 90 14.99 -5.60 13.06
N MET A 91 15.76 -6.06 12.07
CA MET A 91 15.58 -7.39 11.50
C MET A 91 16.07 -8.53 12.43
N ASP A 92 16.95 -8.25 13.39
CA ASP A 92 17.29 -9.15 14.51
C ASP A 92 16.09 -9.41 15.44
N GLN A 93 15.10 -8.52 15.46
CA GLN A 93 13.84 -8.71 16.17
C GLN A 93 12.77 -9.36 15.27
N ALA A 94 12.78 -9.03 13.97
CA ALA A 94 11.81 -9.55 13.02
C ALA A 94 12.03 -11.03 12.71
N LEU A 95 13.28 -11.46 12.49
CA LEU A 95 13.57 -12.83 12.05
C LEU A 95 13.17 -13.90 13.09
N PRO A 96 13.43 -13.75 14.41
CA PRO A 96 12.92 -14.70 15.40
C PRO A 96 11.40 -14.79 15.43
N TYR A 97 10.70 -13.65 15.33
CA TYR A 97 9.25 -13.63 15.25
C TYR A 97 8.73 -14.35 14.01
N LEU A 98 9.32 -14.09 12.83
CA LEU A 98 8.96 -14.78 11.60
C LEU A 98 9.16 -16.29 11.73
N LYS A 99 10.30 -16.73 12.27
CA LYS A 99 10.60 -18.14 12.53
C LYS A 99 9.51 -18.81 13.37
N GLU A 100 9.14 -18.19 14.47
CA GLU A 100 8.10 -18.68 15.38
C GLU A 100 6.74 -18.73 14.68
N ARG A 101 6.33 -17.64 14.04
CA ARG A 101 4.99 -17.54 13.42
C ARG A 101 4.84 -18.45 12.20
N ILE A 102 5.90 -18.66 11.45
CA ILE A 102 5.93 -19.61 10.32
C ILE A 102 5.80 -21.05 10.84
N ALA A 103 6.49 -21.38 11.93
CA ALA A 103 6.41 -22.72 12.53
C ALA A 103 5.02 -23.02 13.14
N ASP A 104 4.29 -21.99 13.58
CA ASP A 104 2.94 -22.08 14.14
C ASP A 104 1.82 -21.94 13.08
N ALA A 105 2.13 -22.17 11.80
CA ALA A 105 1.13 -22.07 10.74
C ALA A 105 0.00 -23.09 10.92
N ALA A 106 -1.25 -22.63 10.81
CA ALA A 106 -2.39 -23.54 10.82
C ALA A 106 -2.43 -24.39 9.53
N PRO A 107 -2.96 -25.63 9.57
CA PRO A 107 -3.08 -26.44 8.36
C PRO A 107 -3.86 -25.72 7.25
N GLY A 108 -3.20 -25.50 6.11
CA GLY A 108 -3.78 -24.82 4.94
C GLY A 108 -3.76 -23.29 5.00
N GLU A 109 -3.15 -22.69 6.03
CA GLU A 109 -2.93 -21.26 6.09
C GLU A 109 -1.98 -20.80 4.98
N LYS A 110 -2.36 -19.75 4.25
CA LYS A 110 -1.47 -19.09 3.30
C LYS A 110 -0.81 -17.90 3.98
N GLN A 111 0.43 -18.02 4.39
CA GLN A 111 1.15 -16.91 5.02
C GLN A 111 1.76 -15.97 3.98
N ALA A 112 1.84 -14.69 4.32
CA ALA A 112 2.49 -13.67 3.52
C ALA A 112 3.30 -12.69 4.38
N ILE A 113 4.38 -12.17 3.80
CA ILE A 113 5.05 -10.95 4.25
C ILE A 113 4.86 -9.84 3.21
N VAL A 114 4.76 -8.61 3.68
CA VAL A 114 4.67 -7.41 2.84
C VAL A 114 5.88 -6.53 3.10
N LEU A 115 6.54 -6.10 2.02
CA LEU A 115 7.66 -5.15 2.06
C LEU A 115 7.31 -3.87 1.30
N ASP A 116 7.70 -2.72 1.84
CA ASP A 116 7.97 -1.56 1.00
C ASP A 116 9.27 -1.76 0.17
N ILE A 117 9.52 -0.89 -0.81
CA ILE A 117 10.70 -0.98 -1.68
C ILE A 117 11.78 0.03 -1.30
N ASP A 118 11.48 1.32 -1.35
CA ASP A 118 12.50 2.38 -1.34
C ASP A 118 13.07 2.55 0.07
N ASN A 119 14.38 2.29 0.25
CA ASN A 119 15.06 2.24 1.54
C ASN A 119 14.47 1.22 2.53
N THR A 120 13.68 0.27 2.02
CA THR A 120 13.19 -0.91 2.73
C THR A 120 13.79 -2.16 2.13
N ALA A 121 13.33 -2.60 0.95
CA ALA A 121 13.88 -3.76 0.26
C ALA A 121 15.11 -3.41 -0.59
N LEU A 122 15.14 -2.21 -1.17
CA LEU A 122 16.21 -1.75 -2.06
C LEU A 122 16.93 -0.52 -1.48
N GLU A 123 18.25 -0.49 -1.65
CA GLU A 123 19.15 0.57 -1.17
C GLU A 123 19.04 1.83 -2.07
N THR A 124 17.89 2.51 -2.05
CA THR A 124 17.52 3.49 -3.08
C THR A 124 18.31 4.80 -2.98
N ASP A 125 18.57 5.28 -1.78
CA ASP A 125 19.34 6.52 -1.55
C ASP A 125 20.84 6.31 -1.31
N PHE A 126 21.30 5.05 -1.27
CA PHE A 126 22.71 4.72 -1.04
C PHE A 126 23.50 4.52 -2.34
N GLY A 127 23.42 5.53 -3.22
CA GLY A 127 24.20 5.65 -4.45
C GLY A 127 23.41 5.40 -5.74
N PHE A 128 23.83 6.08 -6.82
CA PHE A 128 23.23 5.88 -8.14
C PHE A 128 23.74 4.58 -8.77
N SER A 129 23.02 3.48 -8.54
CA SER A 129 23.29 2.19 -9.17
C SER A 129 22.00 1.57 -9.71
N TYR A 130 22.10 0.95 -10.88
CA TYR A 130 21.05 0.10 -11.44
C TYR A 130 21.69 -1.17 -12.00
N PRO A 131 21.27 -2.37 -11.57
CA PRO A 131 20.25 -2.62 -10.55
C PRO A 131 20.64 -2.09 -9.16
N GLN A 132 19.64 -1.65 -8.40
CA GLN A 132 19.80 -1.23 -7.01
C GLN A 132 20.03 -2.48 -6.13
N PRO A 133 21.03 -2.47 -5.23
CA PRO A 133 21.25 -3.58 -4.31
C PRO A 133 20.08 -3.78 -3.34
N ALA A 134 19.97 -4.98 -2.78
CA ALA A 134 19.04 -5.26 -1.70
C ALA A 134 19.57 -4.77 -0.35
N ASN A 135 18.68 -4.25 0.49
CA ASN A 135 18.92 -4.10 1.92
C ASN A 135 19.19 -5.49 2.53
N ARG A 136 20.46 -5.78 2.80
CA ARG A 136 20.93 -7.13 3.18
C ARG A 136 20.16 -7.72 4.38
N PRO A 137 19.99 -7.03 5.51
CA PRO A 137 19.15 -7.48 6.61
C PRO A 137 17.73 -7.91 6.24
N VAL A 138 17.08 -7.18 5.32
CA VAL A 138 15.70 -7.43 4.90
C VAL A 138 15.63 -8.62 3.95
N LEU A 139 16.57 -8.69 2.99
CA LEU A 139 16.68 -9.82 2.07
C LEU A 139 16.90 -11.14 2.81
N GLU A 140 17.72 -11.16 3.86
CA GLU A 140 17.94 -12.37 4.68
C GLU A 140 16.63 -12.90 5.28
N ALA A 141 15.82 -12.01 5.87
CA ALA A 141 14.54 -12.41 6.47
C ALA A 141 13.50 -12.81 5.41
N ALA A 142 13.47 -12.10 4.27
CA ALA A 142 12.58 -12.41 3.16
C ALA A 142 12.90 -13.79 2.58
N ARG A 143 14.18 -14.09 2.31
CA ARG A 143 14.62 -15.41 1.84
C ARG A 143 14.25 -16.51 2.82
N TYR A 144 14.48 -16.30 4.11
CA TYR A 144 14.06 -17.27 5.13
C TYR A 144 12.54 -17.54 5.04
N ALA A 145 11.71 -16.50 4.94
CA ALA A 145 10.27 -16.67 4.80
C ALA A 145 9.89 -17.42 3.51
N GLN A 146 10.48 -17.04 2.38
CA GLN A 146 10.22 -17.67 1.07
C GLN A 146 10.63 -19.15 1.03
N GLU A 147 11.80 -19.48 1.59
CA GLU A 147 12.27 -20.87 1.73
C GLU A 147 11.33 -21.75 2.56
N HIS A 148 10.50 -21.13 3.42
CA HIS A 148 9.51 -21.83 4.26
C HIS A 148 8.08 -21.67 3.72
N GLY A 149 7.92 -21.29 2.45
CA GLY A 149 6.62 -21.27 1.75
C GLY A 149 5.75 -20.04 2.03
N VAL A 150 6.32 -18.98 2.62
CA VAL A 150 5.62 -17.71 2.82
C VAL A 150 5.67 -16.89 1.54
N ALA A 151 4.52 -16.35 1.11
CA ALA A 151 4.46 -15.47 -0.04
C ALA A 151 5.07 -14.10 0.28
N LEU A 152 5.79 -13.51 -0.68
CA LEU A 152 6.39 -12.19 -0.55
C LEU A 152 5.70 -11.20 -1.48
N PHE A 153 5.03 -10.19 -0.93
CA PHE A 153 4.43 -9.11 -1.70
C PHE A 153 5.16 -7.79 -1.49
N PHE A 154 5.19 -6.95 -2.52
CA PHE A 154 5.71 -5.59 -2.45
C PHE A 154 4.58 -4.58 -2.61
N VAL A 155 4.52 -3.58 -1.73
CA VAL A 155 3.54 -2.49 -1.81
C VAL A 155 4.29 -1.16 -1.77
N THR A 156 4.37 -0.48 -2.92
CA THR A 156 5.26 0.68 -3.11
C THR A 156 4.49 1.91 -3.59
N ALA A 157 5.08 3.08 -3.35
CA ALA A 157 4.61 4.34 -3.94
C ALA A 157 5.15 4.58 -5.36
N ARG A 158 6.05 3.71 -5.88
CA ARG A 158 6.59 3.82 -7.24
C ARG A 158 5.47 3.85 -8.29
N PRO A 159 5.59 4.70 -9.32
CA PRO A 159 4.56 4.81 -10.35
C PRO A 159 4.57 3.57 -11.26
N GLY A 160 3.39 3.12 -11.70
CA GLY A 160 3.27 1.90 -12.51
C GLY A 160 3.98 1.92 -13.86
N ILE A 161 4.37 3.10 -14.35
CA ILE A 161 5.21 3.21 -15.56
C ILE A 161 6.60 2.57 -15.42
N ILE A 162 7.08 2.33 -14.18
CA ILE A 162 8.35 1.67 -13.89
C ILE A 162 8.18 0.29 -13.22
N GLU A 163 7.01 -0.33 -13.35
CA GLU A 163 6.71 -1.64 -12.74
C GLU A 163 7.68 -2.72 -13.22
N ALA A 164 7.77 -2.97 -14.53
CA ALA A 164 8.63 -4.02 -15.08
C ALA A 164 10.14 -3.82 -14.75
N PRO A 165 10.71 -2.60 -14.85
CA PRO A 165 12.08 -2.34 -14.37
C PRO A 165 12.25 -2.58 -12.86
N THR A 166 11.22 -2.33 -12.05
CA THR A 166 11.24 -2.55 -10.60
C THR A 166 11.19 -4.04 -10.29
N GLU A 167 10.31 -4.79 -10.94
CA GLU A 167 10.20 -6.24 -10.80
C GLU A 167 11.50 -6.93 -11.19
N TRP A 168 12.10 -6.55 -12.31
CA TRP A 168 13.42 -7.07 -12.71
C TRP A 168 14.51 -6.77 -11.69
N ASN A 169 14.48 -5.58 -11.07
CA ASN A 169 15.45 -5.22 -10.05
C ASN A 169 15.30 -6.08 -8.79
N LEU A 170 14.06 -6.32 -8.35
CA LEU A 170 13.76 -7.17 -7.19
C LEU A 170 14.23 -8.61 -7.42
N ASP A 171 13.93 -9.17 -8.59
CA ASP A 171 14.41 -10.50 -9.00
C ASP A 171 15.95 -10.55 -9.01
N HIS A 172 16.60 -9.57 -9.65
CA HIS A 172 18.05 -9.48 -9.69
C HIS A 172 18.70 -9.36 -8.30
N ALA A 173 18.07 -8.59 -7.41
CA ALA A 173 18.52 -8.44 -6.03
C ALA A 173 18.30 -9.71 -5.19
N GLY A 174 17.55 -10.68 -5.73
CA GLY A 174 17.38 -12.02 -5.19
C GLY A 174 16.08 -12.24 -4.41
N TYR A 175 15.03 -11.48 -4.71
CA TYR A 175 13.69 -11.66 -4.19
C TYR A 175 12.80 -12.42 -5.18
N GLU A 176 12.15 -13.50 -4.72
CA GLU A 176 11.11 -14.21 -5.49
C GLU A 176 9.71 -13.61 -5.20
N SER A 177 9.36 -12.52 -5.90
CA SER A 177 8.08 -11.84 -5.66
C SER A 177 6.86 -12.72 -6.00
N SER A 178 5.88 -12.73 -5.09
CA SER A 178 4.52 -13.25 -5.33
C SER A 178 3.56 -12.19 -5.88
N GLY A 179 3.97 -10.93 -5.89
CA GLY A 179 3.22 -9.81 -6.45
C GLY A 179 3.83 -8.46 -6.11
N LEU A 180 3.75 -7.53 -7.05
CA LEU A 180 4.20 -6.15 -6.95
C LEU A 180 3.00 -5.22 -7.13
N TYR A 181 2.77 -4.35 -6.15
CA TYR A 181 1.70 -3.35 -6.16
C TYR A 181 2.30 -1.95 -6.27
N VAL A 182 2.22 -1.40 -7.47
CA VAL A 182 2.66 -0.05 -7.86
C VAL A 182 1.48 0.90 -8.00
N ARG A 183 1.73 2.21 -7.86
CA ARG A 183 0.67 3.21 -8.00
C ARG A 183 0.35 3.45 -9.48
N GLY A 184 -0.86 3.05 -9.88
CA GLY A 184 -1.41 3.39 -11.18
C GLY A 184 -1.56 4.90 -11.36
N PHE A 185 -1.74 5.35 -12.61
CA PHE A 185 -1.82 6.79 -12.94
C PHE A 185 -2.87 7.55 -12.13
N ILE A 186 -4.04 6.95 -11.88
CA ILE A 186 -5.12 7.55 -11.07
C ILE A 186 -4.73 7.54 -9.58
N ASP A 187 -4.06 6.48 -9.12
CA ASP A 187 -3.66 6.36 -7.72
C ASP A 187 -2.58 7.34 -7.32
N LEU A 188 -1.81 7.91 -8.26
CA LEU A 188 -0.81 8.96 -8.00
C LEU A 188 -1.40 10.19 -7.31
N PHE A 189 -2.69 10.45 -7.49
CA PHE A 189 -3.40 11.58 -6.86
C PHE A 189 -4.02 11.24 -5.49
N ARG A 190 -3.93 9.97 -5.07
CA ARG A 190 -4.50 9.49 -3.80
C ARG A 190 -3.52 9.63 -2.65
N ASN A 191 -4.03 9.51 -1.42
CA ASN A 191 -3.19 9.39 -0.24
C ASN A 191 -2.39 8.07 -0.29
N VAL A 192 -1.07 8.15 -0.05
CA VAL A 192 -0.17 6.97 -0.13
C VAL A 192 -0.52 5.94 0.95
N ALA A 193 -0.77 6.36 2.18
CA ALA A 193 -1.12 5.46 3.27
C ALA A 193 -2.42 4.70 2.97
N GLU A 194 -3.46 5.41 2.52
CA GLU A 194 -4.74 4.78 2.11
C GLU A 194 -4.53 3.75 1.01
N TYR A 195 -3.77 4.10 -0.03
CA TYR A 195 -3.43 3.18 -1.11
C TYR A 195 -2.73 1.92 -0.56
N LYS A 196 -1.68 2.07 0.27
CA LYS A 196 -0.94 0.93 0.82
C LYS A 196 -1.79 0.06 1.73
N THR A 197 -2.67 0.66 2.53
CA THR A 197 -3.67 -0.06 3.35
C THR A 197 -4.60 -0.90 2.48
N GLU A 198 -5.13 -0.32 1.40
CA GLU A 198 -6.00 -1.05 0.46
C GLU A 198 -5.29 -2.24 -0.20
N GLN A 199 -4.02 -2.10 -0.59
CA GLN A 199 -3.28 -3.20 -1.19
C GLN A 199 -3.07 -4.36 -0.21
N ARG A 200 -2.81 -4.08 1.07
CA ARG A 200 -2.74 -5.13 2.10
C ARG A 200 -4.09 -5.80 2.32
N ALA A 201 -5.17 -5.03 2.36
CA ALA A 201 -6.52 -5.59 2.43
C ALA A 201 -6.84 -6.47 1.21
N GLU A 202 -6.36 -6.10 0.02
CA GLU A 202 -6.50 -6.91 -1.19
C GLU A 202 -5.72 -8.23 -1.06
N ILE A 203 -4.50 -8.21 -0.54
CA ILE A 203 -3.70 -9.42 -0.28
C ILE A 203 -4.45 -10.35 0.69
N GLU A 204 -5.00 -9.83 1.79
CA GLU A 204 -5.82 -10.62 2.72
C GLU A 204 -7.07 -11.19 2.03
N SER A 205 -7.71 -10.43 1.14
CA SER A 205 -8.87 -10.90 0.37
C SER A 205 -8.54 -12.08 -0.56
N LYS A 206 -7.27 -12.26 -0.94
CA LYS A 206 -6.75 -13.42 -1.68
C LYS A 206 -6.49 -14.63 -0.78
N GLY A 207 -6.90 -14.55 0.49
CA GLY A 207 -6.82 -15.62 1.49
C GLY A 207 -5.46 -15.73 2.18
N TYR A 208 -4.63 -14.68 2.11
CA TYR A 208 -3.36 -14.65 2.81
C TYR A 208 -3.50 -14.07 4.23
N THR A 209 -2.79 -14.65 5.19
CA THR A 209 -2.51 -14.01 6.47
C THR A 209 -1.20 -13.24 6.37
N ILE A 210 -1.24 -11.91 6.49
CA ILE A 210 -0.03 -11.09 6.49
C ILE A 210 0.61 -11.17 7.88
N ILE A 211 1.62 -12.02 8.03
CA ILE A 211 2.29 -12.24 9.32
C ILE A 211 3.25 -11.10 9.65
N ALA A 212 3.83 -10.43 8.65
CA ALA A 212 4.65 -9.25 8.87
C ALA A 212 4.52 -8.23 7.73
N ASN A 213 4.52 -6.96 8.11
CA ASN A 213 4.65 -5.82 7.21
C ASN A 213 5.87 -4.99 7.61
N ILE A 214 6.82 -4.82 6.68
CA ILE A 214 8.11 -4.18 6.93
C ILE A 214 8.21 -2.97 6.00
N GLY A 215 8.55 -1.81 6.57
CA GLY A 215 8.66 -0.56 5.84
C GLY A 215 9.41 0.48 6.66
N ASN A 216 9.94 1.48 5.99
CA ASN A 216 10.73 2.55 6.59
C ASN A 216 9.90 3.81 6.83
N SER A 217 8.70 3.97 6.29
CA SER A 217 7.84 5.13 6.54
C SER A 217 6.62 4.79 7.39
N ALA A 218 6.00 5.81 8.00
CA ALA A 218 4.72 5.63 8.70
C ALA A 218 3.59 5.18 7.75
N THR A 219 3.67 5.58 6.46
CA THR A 219 2.63 5.26 5.47
C THR A 219 2.63 3.77 5.12
N ASP A 220 3.77 3.10 5.23
CA ASP A 220 3.90 1.66 4.98
C ASP A 220 3.15 0.84 6.01
N LEU A 221 3.12 1.32 7.26
CA LEU A 221 2.70 0.52 8.42
C LEU A 221 1.30 0.88 8.94
N SER A 222 0.80 2.07 8.60
CA SER A 222 -0.51 2.56 9.06
C SER A 222 -1.69 1.76 8.49
N GLY A 223 -2.85 1.81 9.15
CA GLY A 223 -4.09 1.20 8.61
C GLY A 223 -4.25 -0.31 8.82
N GLY A 224 -3.30 -0.99 9.47
CA GLY A 224 -3.44 -2.41 9.84
C GLY A 224 -3.19 -3.39 8.69
N HIS A 225 -3.92 -4.50 8.67
CA HIS A 225 -3.78 -5.61 7.71
C HIS A 225 -2.42 -6.32 7.77
N ALA A 226 -1.89 -6.47 8.98
CA ALA A 226 -0.74 -7.30 9.30
C ALA A 226 -0.77 -7.66 10.79
N GLU A 227 -0.37 -8.87 11.15
CA GLU A 227 -0.26 -9.29 12.55
C GLU A 227 0.83 -8.51 13.29
N LYS A 228 1.95 -8.24 12.60
CA LYS A 228 3.06 -7.47 13.15
C LYS A 228 3.65 -6.52 12.12
N THR A 229 4.08 -5.36 12.60
CA THR A 229 4.76 -4.35 11.79
C THR A 229 6.19 -4.17 12.29
N PHE A 230 7.11 -3.91 11.38
CA PHE A 230 8.51 -3.60 11.68
C PHE A 230 8.90 -2.32 10.95
N LYS A 231 9.17 -1.27 11.72
CA LYS A 231 9.60 0.03 11.23
C LYS A 231 11.10 0.08 11.09
N LEU A 232 11.59 0.20 9.86
CA LEU A 232 12.98 0.49 9.56
C LEU A 232 13.29 1.98 9.81
N PRO A 233 14.57 2.34 10.02
CA PRO A 233 14.97 3.73 10.20
C PRO A 233 14.71 4.56 8.93
N ASP A 234 14.10 5.74 9.10
CA ASP A 234 13.95 6.78 8.07
C ASP A 234 14.64 8.11 8.41
N TYR A 235 15.26 8.20 9.60
CA TYR A 235 15.99 9.38 10.10
C TYR A 235 15.19 10.69 9.97
N ASP A 236 14.01 10.72 10.58
CA ASP A 236 13.07 11.84 10.52
C ASP A 236 12.58 12.16 9.09
N GLY A 237 12.47 11.11 8.27
CA GLY A 237 11.94 11.17 6.91
C GLY A 237 12.97 11.44 5.82
N GLN A 238 14.27 11.49 6.15
CA GLN A 238 15.35 11.64 5.18
C GLN A 238 15.44 10.48 4.18
N LEU A 239 14.96 9.30 4.55
CA LEU A 239 14.94 8.12 3.68
C LEU A 239 13.51 7.69 3.28
N SER A 240 12.49 8.54 3.45
CA SER A 240 11.07 8.14 3.28
C SER A 240 10.58 8.08 1.83
#